data_AF-A0A819J8C2-F1
#
_entry.id   AF-A0A819J8C2-F1
#
_cell.length_a   1.000
_cell.length_b   1.000
_cell.length_c   1.000
_cell.angle_alpha   90.00
_cell.angle_beta   90.00
_cell.angle_gamma   90.00
#
_symmetry.space_group_name_H-M   'P 1'
#
loop_
_entity.id
_entity.type
_entity.pdbx_description
1 polymer ?
#
loop_
_entity_poly.entity_id
_entity_poly.type
_entity_poly.pdbx_seq_one_letter_code
_entity_poly.pdbx_strand_id
1 'polypeptide(L)'
;MTASHSIPVLMRVLSASLTLAKRAGQLIKDVQMSGSLDIVDKGHNDPQTIADRASQQLIISSLTKHFPQLTIRGEENIKIENAETPDINDLINTNLNEVLQAPCP
;
A
#
# COMPACT_ATOMS: atom_id res chain seq x y z
N MET A 1 10.60 -9.08 34.98
CA MET A 1 10.04 -9.70 33.77
C MET A 1 9.47 -8.58 32.92
N THR A 2 10.23 -8.09 31.94
CA THR A 2 9.76 -7.04 31.03
C THR A 2 8.86 -7.69 30.00
N ALA A 3 7.57 -7.37 30.02
CA ALA A 3 6.66 -7.80 28.96
C ALA A 3 7.19 -7.25 27.62
N SER A 4 7.52 -8.14 26.68
CA SER A 4 7.77 -7.74 25.29
C SER A 4 6.46 -7.19 24.75
N HIS A 5 6.35 -5.86 24.68
CA HIS A 5 5.18 -5.23 24.10
C HIS A 5 5.24 -5.42 22.58
N SER A 6 4.56 -6.46 22.09
CA SER A 6 4.32 -6.64 20.67
C SER A 6 3.53 -5.43 20.16
N ILE A 7 4.08 -4.73 19.17
CA ILE A 7 3.43 -3.56 18.55
C ILE A 7 2.01 -3.95 18.11
N PRO A 8 0.95 -3.19 18.48
CA PRO A 8 -0.43 -3.50 18.11
C PRO A 8 -0.61 -3.64 16.59
N VAL A 9 -1.50 -4.54 16.17
CA VAL A 9 -1.76 -4.82 14.73
C VAL A 9 -2.11 -3.53 13.98
N LEU A 10 -2.97 -2.68 14.57
CA LEU A 10 -3.37 -1.41 13.97
C LEU A 10 -2.17 -0.52 13.66
N MET A 11 -1.22 -0.41 14.59
CA MET A 11 -0.03 0.43 14.40
C MET A 11 0.90 -0.13 13.32
N ARG A 12 1.02 -1.46 13.22
CA ARG A 12 1.77 -2.11 12.14
C ARG A 12 1.11 -1.88 10.77
N VAL A 13 -0.22 -1.99 10.69
CA VAL A 13 -0.98 -1.70 9.46
C VAL A 13 -0.83 -0.24 9.06
N LEU A 14 -0.90 0.69 10.02
CA LEU A 14 -0.74 2.12 9.78
C LEU A 14 0.67 2.46 9.27
N SER A 15 1.71 1.89 9.90
CA SER A 15 3.10 2.05 9.46
C SER A 15 3.30 1.50 8.05
N ALA A 16 2.81 0.29 7.77
CA ALA A 16 2.84 -0.29 6.42
C ALA A 16 2.09 0.58 5.39
N SER A 17 0.92 1.10 5.75
CA SER A 17 0.12 1.97 4.88
C SER A 17 0.87 3.26 4.51
N LEU A 18 1.60 3.87 5.45
CA LEU A 18 2.40 5.06 5.17
C LEU A 18 3.55 4.76 4.20
N THR A 19 4.25 3.64 4.39
CA THR A 19 5.30 3.19 3.47
C THR A 19 4.72 2.92 2.08
N LEU A 20 3.59 2.22 1.99
CA LEU A 20 2.93 1.91 0.72
C LEU A 20 2.42 3.16 0.02
N ALA A 21 1.87 4.13 0.74
CA ALA A 21 1.45 5.41 0.18
C ALA A 21 2.64 6.16 -0.46
N LYS A 22 3.82 6.16 0.19
CA LYS A 22 5.04 6.76 -0.38
C LYS A 22 5.48 6.04 -1.66
N ARG A 23 5.46 4.70 -1.67
CA ARG A 23 5.84 3.90 -2.84
C ARG A 23 4.85 4.06 -4.00
N ALA A 24 3.54 4.05 -3.71
CA ALA A 24 2.51 4.34 -4.70
C ALA A 24 2.67 5.75 -5.29
N GLY A 25 2.96 6.75 -4.45
CA GLY A 25 3.26 8.10 -4.91
C GLY A 25 4.49 8.18 -5.83
N GLN A 26 5.53 7.39 -5.56
CA GLN A 26 6.68 7.30 -6.47
C GLN A 26 6.29 6.64 -7.79
N LEU A 27 5.53 5.54 -7.74
CA LEU A 27 5.04 4.85 -8.94
C LEU A 27 4.22 5.80 -9.82
N ILE A 28 3.30 6.57 -9.24
CA ILE A 28 2.49 7.56 -9.96
C ILE A 28 3.38 8.59 -10.67
N LYS A 29 4.41 9.10 -9.98
CA LYS A 29 5.38 10.02 -10.58
C LYS A 29 6.14 9.37 -11.73
N ASP A 30 6.57 8.12 -11.57
CA ASP A 30 7.32 7.39 -12.61
C ASP A 30 6.45 7.20 -13.86
N VAL A 31 5.18 6.82 -13.69
CA VAL A 31 4.21 6.73 -14.79
C VAL A 31 4.02 8.09 -15.45
N GLN A 32 3.81 9.15 -14.67
CA GLN A 32 3.66 10.50 -15.20
C GLN A 32 4.89 10.94 -16.00
N MET A 33 6.10 10.71 -15.49
CA MET A 33 7.37 11.04 -16.16
C MET A 33 7.59 10.21 -17.43
N SER A 34 7.13 8.96 -17.45
CA SER A 34 7.23 8.09 -18.64
C SER A 34 6.38 8.58 -19.83
N GLY A 35 5.36 9.41 -19.56
CA GLY A 35 4.36 9.83 -20.55
C GLY A 35 3.42 8.71 -21.03
N SER A 36 3.62 7.48 -20.58
CA SER A 36 2.89 6.28 -21.01
C SER A 36 1.77 5.99 -20.02
N LEU A 37 0.68 6.75 -20.11
CA LEU A 37 -0.42 6.68 -19.14
C LEU A 37 -1.34 5.47 -19.32
N ASP A 38 -1.40 4.90 -20.54
CA ASP A 38 -2.25 3.75 -20.89
C ASP A 38 -3.68 3.90 -20.34
N ILE A 39 -4.32 4.99 -20.79
CA ILE A 39 -5.62 5.45 -20.30
C ILE A 39 -6.72 4.49 -20.78
N VAL A 40 -7.55 4.05 -19.85
CA VAL A 40 -8.77 3.30 -20.06
C VAL A 40 -9.94 4.19 -19.65
N ASP A 41 -10.87 4.46 -20.57
CA ASP A 41 -12.10 5.19 -20.27
C ASP A 41 -13.17 4.21 -19.77
N LYS A 42 -13.56 4.33 -18.50
CA LYS A 42 -14.61 3.50 -17.88
C LYS A 42 -16.03 4.07 -18.14
N GLY A 43 -16.13 5.16 -18.91
CA GLY A 43 -17.36 5.92 -19.19
C GLY A 43 -17.56 7.07 -18.19
N HIS A 44 -18.56 7.93 -18.41
CA HIS A 44 -18.94 9.00 -17.46
C HIS A 44 -17.80 9.94 -16.97
N ASN A 45 -16.80 10.21 -17.80
CA ASN A 45 -15.60 10.97 -17.38
C ASN A 45 -14.83 10.29 -16.24
N ASP A 46 -14.71 8.96 -16.29
CA ASP A 46 -13.96 8.14 -15.33
C ASP A 46 -12.70 7.53 -16.00
N PRO A 47 -11.67 8.37 -16.27
CA PRO A 47 -10.43 7.88 -16.84
C PRO A 47 -9.61 7.15 -15.77
N GLN A 48 -9.18 5.94 -16.11
CA GLN A 48 -8.22 5.15 -15.35
C GLN A 48 -6.89 5.10 -16.10
N THR A 49 -5.77 5.24 -15.40
CA THR A 49 -4.42 5.08 -15.96
C THR A 49 -3.74 3.82 -15.45
N ILE A 50 -2.57 3.48 -16.01
CA ILE A 50 -1.71 2.44 -15.45
C ILE A 50 -1.24 2.79 -14.02
N ALA A 51 -1.16 4.08 -13.67
CA ALA A 51 -0.78 4.51 -12.33
C ALA A 51 -1.81 4.06 -11.29
N ASP A 52 -3.10 4.15 -11.59
CA ASP A 52 -4.19 3.75 -10.70
C ASP A 52 -4.16 2.24 -10.46
N ARG A 53 -4.12 1.47 -11.57
CA ARG A 53 -4.04 0.01 -11.54
C ARG A 53 -2.81 -0.49 -10.76
N ALA A 54 -1.64 0.07 -11.05
CA ALA A 54 -0.39 -0.36 -10.45
C ALA A 54 -0.26 0.05 -8.97
N SER A 55 -0.76 1.24 -8.61
CA SER A 55 -0.81 1.69 -7.20
C SER A 55 -1.73 0.80 -6.37
N GLN A 56 -2.92 0.48 -6.89
CA GLN A 56 -3.83 -0.43 -6.21
C GLN A 56 -3.22 -1.84 -6.09
N GLN A 57 -2.61 -2.35 -7.15
CA GLN A 57 -1.93 -3.65 -7.13
C GLN A 57 -0.87 -3.71 -6.04
N LEU A 58 0.01 -2.69 -5.95
CA LEU A 58 1.05 -2.59 -4.93
C LEU A 58 0.46 -2.63 -3.51
N ILE A 59 -0.57 -1.82 -3.26
CA ILE A 59 -1.17 -1.69 -1.92
C ILE A 59 -1.85 -2.99 -1.50
N ILE A 60 -2.75 -3.52 -2.36
CA ILE A 60 -3.56 -4.69 -2.01
C ILE A 60 -2.68 -5.94 -1.88
N SER A 61 -1.76 -6.19 -2.81
CA SER A 61 -0.87 -7.37 -2.74
C SER A 61 -0.01 -7.34 -1.48
N SER A 62 0.57 -6.18 -1.14
CA SER A 62 1.43 -6.03 0.04
C SER A 62 0.65 -6.22 1.34
N LEU A 63 -0.49 -5.56 1.50
CA LEU A 63 -1.28 -5.68 2.71
C LEU A 63 -1.89 -7.08 2.86
N THR A 64 -2.36 -7.70 1.77
CA THR A 64 -2.93 -9.06 1.81
C THR A 64 -1.89 -10.09 2.22
N LYS A 65 -0.66 -9.98 1.70
CA LYS A 65 0.45 -10.88 2.05
C LYS A 65 0.80 -10.82 3.53
N HIS A 66 0.85 -9.62 4.09
CA HIS A 66 1.38 -9.38 5.44
C HIS A 66 0.31 -9.28 6.53
N PHE A 67 -0.94 -9.02 6.15
CA PHE A 67 -2.10 -8.92 7.03
C PHE A 67 -3.28 -9.71 6.43
N PRO A 68 -3.20 -11.05 6.37
CA PRO A 68 -4.13 -11.89 5.60
C PRO A 68 -5.58 -11.87 6.11
N GLN A 69 -5.83 -11.34 7.31
CA GLN A 69 -7.18 -11.17 7.87
C GLN A 69 -7.79 -9.80 7.54
N LEU A 70 -7.02 -8.88 6.96
CA LEU A 70 -7.51 -7.57 6.58
C LEU A 70 -8.38 -7.71 5.33
N THR A 71 -9.62 -7.24 5.41
CA THR A 71 -10.47 -7.10 4.22
C THR A 71 -10.14 -5.78 3.54
N ILE A 72 -9.75 -5.83 2.27
CA ILE A 72 -9.35 -4.66 1.49
C ILE A 72 -10.28 -4.55 0.28
N ARG A 73 -10.78 -3.33 0.01
CA ARG A 73 -11.59 -3.03 -1.17
C ARG A 73 -10.87 -1.96 -1.99
N GLY A 74 -10.46 -2.34 -3.19
CA GLY A 74 -9.97 -1.41 -4.20
C GLY A 74 -11.12 -0.84 -5.02
N GLU A 75 -10.88 0.30 -5.64
CA GLU A 75 -11.82 0.93 -6.57
C GLU A 75 -11.68 0.32 -7.97
N GLU A 76 -10.46 0.00 -8.38
CA GLU A 76 -10.19 -0.53 -9.71
C GLU A 76 -10.55 -2.02 -9.83
N ASN A 77 -11.21 -2.39 -10.93
CA ASN A 77 -11.59 -3.78 -11.19
C ASN A 77 -10.41 -4.59 -11.79
N ILE A 78 -9.33 -4.74 -11.03
CA ILE A 78 -8.12 -5.46 -11.43
C ILE A 78 -8.01 -6.83 -10.74
N LYS A 79 -7.42 -7.80 -11.44
CA LYS A 79 -7.01 -9.06 -10.81
C LYS A 79 -5.75 -8.82 -10.01
N ILE A 80 -5.78 -9.15 -8.73
CA ILE A 80 -4.59 -9.08 -7.88
C ILE A 80 -3.71 -10.28 -8.18
N GLU A 81 -2.70 -10.06 -9.01
CA GLU A 81 -1.68 -11.09 -9.30
C GLU A 81 -0.70 -11.23 -8.14
N ASN A 82 0.05 -12.32 -8.12
CA ASN A 82 1.18 -12.52 -7.20
C ASN A 82 2.32 -11.58 -7.59
N ALA A 83 2.14 -10.29 -7.30
CA ALA A 83 3.15 -9.27 -7.53
C ALA A 83 4.28 -9.40 -6.49
N GLU A 84 5.49 -9.02 -6.89
CA GLU A 84 6.57 -8.82 -5.94
C GLU A 84 6.19 -7.71 -4.96
N THR A 85 6.08 -8.08 -3.69
CA THR A 85 5.75 -7.14 -2.61
C THR A 85 7.02 -6.81 -1.82
N PRO A 86 7.11 -5.62 -1.22
CA PRO A 86 8.18 -5.31 -0.28
C PRO A 86 8.24 -6.30 0.89
N ASP A 87 9.43 -6.48 1.46
CA ASP A 87 9.59 -7.27 2.69
C ASP A 87 8.84 -6.61 3.86
N ILE A 88 8.41 -7.40 4.84
CA ILE A 88 7.65 -6.88 5.99
C ILE A 88 8.47 -5.88 6.81
N ASN A 89 9.79 -6.05 6.89
CA ASN A 89 10.67 -5.14 7.62
C ASN A 89 10.83 -3.80 6.90
N ASP A 90 10.73 -3.80 5.57
CA ASP A 90 10.73 -2.56 4.78
C ASP A 90 9.39 -1.81 4.91
N LEU A 91 8.28 -2.55 5.07
CA LEU A 91 6.94 -1.98 5.25
C LEU A 91 6.76 -1.40 6.64
N ILE A 92 7.09 -2.18 7.67
CA ILE A 92 7.06 -1.78 9.06
C ILE A 92 8.41 -1.12 9.36
N ASN A 93 8.59 0.07 8.78
CA ASN A 93 9.82 0.82 8.93
C ASN A 93 9.98 1.26 10.39
N THR A 94 11.03 0.79 11.06
CA THR A 94 11.38 1.20 12.43
C THR A 94 11.75 2.68 12.52
N ASN A 95 12.06 3.35 11.41
CA ASN A 95 12.23 4.81 11.36
C ASN A 95 10.89 5.58 11.45
N LEU A 96 9.75 4.89 11.41
CA LEU A 96 8.44 5.45 11.76
C LEU A 96 8.15 5.27 13.25
N ASN A 97 9.17 5.42 14.11
CA ASN A 97 9.02 5.31 15.56
C ASN A 97 7.90 6.19 16.09
N GLU A 98 7.70 7.39 15.52
CA GLU A 98 6.58 8.27 15.89
C GLU A 98 5.22 7.61 15.72
N VAL A 99 5.01 6.86 14.64
CA VAL A 99 3.78 6.11 14.40
C VAL A 99 3.75 4.88 15.31
N LEU A 100 4.82 4.09 15.34
CA LEU A 100 4.84 2.81 16.06
C LEU A 100 4.76 2.97 17.60
N GLN A 101 5.19 4.11 18.14
CA GLN A 101 5.18 4.43 19.57
C GLN A 101 3.98 5.30 19.97
N ALA A 102 3.16 5.77 19.01
CA ALA A 102 1.95 6.49 19.33
C ALA A 102 0.97 5.60 20.12
N PRO A 103 0.19 6.17 21.06
CA PRO A 103 -0.87 5.44 21.74
C PRO A 103 -1.81 4.84 20.69
N CYS A 104 -2.05 3.53 20.78
CA CYS A 104 -3.06 2.90 19.94
C CYS A 104 -4.44 3.44 20.38
N PRO A 105 -5.23 4.03 19.46
CA PRO A 105 -6.57 4.53 19.76
C PRO A 105 -7.56 3.41 20.09
#